data_AF-A0A259BRK8-F1
#
_entry.id   AF-A0A259BRK8-F1
#
_cell.length_a   1.000
_cell.length_b   1.000
_cell.length_c   1.000
_cell.angle_alpha   90.00
_cell.angle_beta   90.00
_cell.angle_gamma   90.00
#
_symmetry.space_group_name_H-M   'P 1'
#
loop_
_entity.id
_entity.type
_entity.pdbx_description
1 polymer ?
#
loop_
_entity_poly.entity_id
_entity_poly.type
_entity_poly.pdbx_seq_one_letter_code
_entity_poly.pdbx_strand_id
1 'polypeptide(L)'
;RVLPGTATYLGKATQGRPGEVFAEVALNAGLPGWPQDFGVREVTITTILANLDRSAGTITFEGADGFVRTVKAEPKVLADLQGVELGDLCQIKYFEGITINTVN
;
A
#
# COMPACT_ATOMS: atom_id res chain seq x y z
N ARG A 1 12.77 4.68 -5.85
CA ARG A 1 12.19 3.33 -6.07
C ARG A 1 11.23 3.05 -4.94
N VAL A 2 10.05 2.46 -5.20
CA VAL A 2 9.15 2.02 -4.13
C VAL A 2 9.51 0.57 -3.79
N LEU A 3 9.79 0.29 -2.51
CA LEU A 3 9.93 -1.09 -2.04
C LEU A 3 8.56 -1.56 -1.55
N PRO A 4 8.00 -2.64 -2.11
CA PRO A 4 6.70 -3.14 -1.67
C PRO A 4 6.80 -3.53 -0.20
N GLY A 5 6.01 -2.87 0.65
CA GLY A 5 5.91 -3.23 2.06
C GLY A 5 4.70 -4.13 2.31
N THR A 6 4.05 -3.90 3.45
CA THR A 6 3.06 -4.84 4.00
C THR A 6 1.71 -4.15 4.16
N ALA A 7 0.64 -4.81 3.73
CA ALA A 7 -0.73 -4.37 4.00
C ALA A 7 -1.11 -4.68 5.45
N THR A 8 -1.54 -3.65 6.17
CA THR A 8 -1.94 -3.68 7.58
C THR A 8 -3.46 -3.59 7.75
N TYR A 9 -4.18 -3.26 6.68
CA TYR A 9 -5.65 -3.28 6.59
C TYR A 9 -6.11 -3.49 5.15
N LEU A 10 -7.21 -4.22 4.99
CA LEU A 10 -7.93 -4.42 3.74
C LEU A 10 -9.44 -4.49 4.03
N GLY A 11 -10.24 -3.80 3.23
CA GLY A 11 -11.70 -3.93 3.28
C GLY A 11 -12.36 -3.28 2.07
N LYS A 12 -13.63 -3.62 1.81
CA LYS A 12 -14.43 -2.89 0.80
C LYS A 12 -14.60 -1.45 1.25
N ALA A 13 -14.32 -0.50 0.35
CA ALA A 13 -14.57 0.91 0.61
C ALA A 13 -16.06 1.21 0.44
N THR A 14 -16.61 2.03 1.35
CA THR A 14 -17.99 2.52 1.25
C THR A 14 -18.07 3.95 0.69
N GLN A 15 -16.91 4.59 0.48
CA GLN A 15 -16.78 5.97 0.00
C GLN A 15 -15.42 6.19 -0.68
N GLY A 16 -15.31 7.31 -1.40
CA GLY A 16 -14.11 7.72 -2.13
C GLY A 16 -14.06 7.21 -3.57
N ARG A 17 -12.95 7.50 -4.25
CA ARG A 17 -12.69 7.09 -5.65
C ARG A 17 -11.34 6.37 -5.80
N PRO A 18 -11.17 5.56 -6.86
CA PRO A 18 -9.87 4.92 -7.13
C PRO A 18 -8.73 5.94 -7.21
N GLY A 19 -7.61 5.63 -6.56
CA GLY A 19 -6.43 6.50 -6.48
C GLY A 19 -6.49 7.56 -5.38
N GLU A 20 -7.59 7.66 -4.62
CA GLU A 20 -7.72 8.63 -3.54
C GLU A 20 -6.93 8.21 -2.30
N VAL A 21 -6.02 9.09 -1.86
CA VAL A 21 -5.24 8.92 -0.64
C VAL A 21 -5.96 9.63 0.51
N PHE A 22 -6.35 8.86 1.52
CA PHE A 22 -7.01 9.37 2.73
C PHE A 22 -6.01 9.84 3.79
N ALA A 23 -4.86 9.17 3.88
CA ALA A 23 -3.81 9.50 4.82
C ALA A 23 -2.45 9.03 4.30
N GLU A 24 -1.43 9.86 4.52
CA GLU A 24 -0.03 9.54 4.30
C GLU A 24 0.77 10.01 5.51
N VAL A 25 1.52 9.10 6.14
CA VAL A 25 2.37 9.40 7.29
C VAL A 25 3.80 9.00 6.97
N ALA A 26 4.70 9.97 6.84
CA ALA A 26 6.12 9.71 6.71
C ALA A 26 6.71 9.26 8.05
N LEU A 27 7.33 8.08 8.05
CA LEU A 27 8.01 7.48 9.17
C LEU A 27 9.50 7.42 8.82
N ASN A 28 10.34 8.11 9.58
CA ASN A 28 11.78 7.84 9.62
C ASN A 28 12.62 8.23 8.38
N ALA A 29 12.38 9.39 7.76
CA ALA A 29 13.37 9.94 6.83
C ALA A 29 14.66 10.32 7.59
N GLY A 30 15.81 9.79 7.18
CA GLY A 30 17.12 10.18 7.72
C GLY A 30 17.50 9.65 9.11
N LEU A 31 17.01 8.47 9.53
CA LEU A 31 17.50 7.82 10.75
C LEU A 31 19.00 7.46 10.66
N PRO A 32 19.77 7.53 11.76
CA PRO A 32 21.16 7.09 11.79
C PRO A 32 21.32 5.65 11.28
N GLY A 33 22.17 5.44 10.28
CA GLY A 33 22.43 4.14 9.66
C GLY A 33 21.56 3.79 8.44
N TRP A 34 20.60 4.64 8.06
CA TRP A 34 19.84 4.51 6.81
C TRP A 34 20.36 5.50 5.75
N PRO A 35 20.20 5.22 4.45
CA PRO A 35 20.48 6.21 3.40
C PRO A 35 19.66 7.50 3.64
N GLN A 36 20.28 8.65 3.43
CA GLN A 36 19.67 9.95 3.73
C GLN A 36 18.40 10.22 2.90
N ASP A 37 18.32 9.62 1.72
CA ASP A 37 17.22 9.68 0.77
C ASP A 37 16.18 8.56 0.98
N PHE A 38 16.35 7.70 2.00
CA PHE A 38 15.40 6.64 2.29
C PHE A 38 14.41 7.06 3.38
N GLY A 39 13.14 6.73 3.18
CA GLY A 39 12.09 6.83 4.18
C GLY A 39 11.11 5.66 4.11
N VAL A 40 10.33 5.48 5.16
CA VAL A 40 9.15 4.62 5.16
C VAL A 40 7.92 5.52 5.24
N ARG A 41 6.80 5.09 4.69
CA ARG A 41 5.52 5.74 4.98
C ARG A 41 4.41 4.72 5.17
N GLU A 42 3.40 5.10 5.95
CA GLU A 42 2.11 4.42 5.94
C GLU A 42 1.17 5.18 5.00
N VAL A 43 0.50 4.46 4.11
CA VAL A 43 -0.45 5.01 3.15
C VAL A 43 -1.80 4.34 3.35
N THR A 44 -2.87 5.13 3.44
CA THR A 44 -4.25 4.65 3.31
C THR A 44 -4.83 5.14 2.00
N ILE A 45 -5.17 4.21 1.10
CA ILE A 45 -5.66 4.50 -0.25
C ILE A 45 -6.98 3.77 -0.52
N THR A 46 -7.86 4.39 -1.27
CA THR A 46 -8.99 3.73 -1.93
C THR A 46 -8.63 3.41 -3.37
N THR A 47 -8.70 2.14 -3.76
CA THR A 47 -8.27 1.66 -5.08
C THR A 47 -9.04 0.41 -5.51
N ILE A 48 -8.89 0.02 -6.76
CA ILE A 48 -9.44 -1.23 -7.30
C ILE A 48 -8.35 -2.30 -7.23
N LEU A 49 -8.71 -3.49 -6.76
CA LEU A 49 -7.79 -4.62 -6.76
C LEU A 49 -7.51 -5.09 -8.18
N ALA A 50 -6.24 -5.01 -8.58
CA ALA A 50 -5.73 -5.49 -9.87
C ALA A 50 -5.35 -6.98 -9.80
N ASN A 51 -4.90 -7.47 -8.64
CA ASN A 51 -4.69 -8.90 -8.38
C ASN A 51 -4.91 -9.23 -6.89
N LEU A 52 -5.28 -10.48 -6.61
CA LEU A 52 -5.54 -11.03 -5.28
C LEU A 52 -5.08 -12.49 -5.25
N ASP A 53 -3.95 -12.75 -4.61
CA ASP A 53 -3.44 -14.11 -4.40
C ASP A 53 -3.62 -14.50 -2.92
N ARG A 54 -4.63 -15.33 -2.67
CA ARG A 54 -4.97 -15.80 -1.32
C ARG A 54 -3.99 -16.86 -0.80
N SER A 55 -3.34 -17.60 -1.70
CA SER A 55 -2.33 -18.60 -1.31
C SER A 55 -1.03 -17.90 -0.92
N ALA A 56 -0.58 -16.96 -1.74
CA ALA A 56 0.58 -16.14 -1.44
C ALA A 56 0.27 -15.02 -0.45
N GLY A 57 -0.99 -14.77 -0.09
CA GLY A 57 -1.39 -13.69 0.82
C GLY A 57 -0.96 -12.31 0.33
N THR A 58 -1.05 -12.05 -0.96
CA THR A 58 -0.65 -10.78 -1.58
C THR A 58 -1.82 -10.11 -2.29
N ILE A 59 -1.80 -8.79 -2.31
CA ILE A 59 -2.73 -7.95 -3.06
C ILE A 59 -1.94 -7.04 -4.00
N THR A 60 -2.48 -6.82 -5.19
CA THR A 60 -1.89 -5.91 -6.17
C THR A 60 -2.88 -4.82 -6.55
N PHE A 61 -2.41 -3.58 -6.58
CA PHE A 61 -3.22 -2.41 -6.88
C PHE A 61 -2.36 -1.29 -7.48
N GLU A 62 -3.00 -0.38 -8.19
CA GLU A 62 -2.38 0.87 -8.61
C GLU A 62 -2.43 1.88 -7.45
N GLY A 63 -1.29 2.46 -7.11
CA GLY A 63 -1.23 3.54 -6.13
C GLY A 63 -1.51 4.91 -6.77
N ALA A 64 -1.59 5.94 -5.94
CA ALA A 64 -1.96 7.29 -6.39
C ALA A 64 -0.96 7.96 -7.35
N ASP A 65 0.26 7.43 -7.40
CA ASP A 65 1.32 7.85 -8.33
C ASP A 65 1.29 7.09 -9.67
N GLY A 66 0.29 6.24 -9.90
CA GLY A 66 0.13 5.43 -11.10
C GLY A 66 1.01 4.18 -11.15
N PHE A 67 1.83 3.93 -10.12
CA PHE A 67 2.64 2.72 -10.07
C PHE A 67 1.88 1.54 -9.46
N VAL A 68 2.02 0.37 -10.08
CA VAL A 68 1.47 -0.89 -9.57
C VAL A 68 2.32 -1.39 -8.41
N ARG A 69 1.65 -1.73 -7.30
CA ARG A 69 2.24 -2.29 -6.09
C ARG A 69 1.68 -3.67 -5.87
N THR A 70 2.54 -4.61 -5.50
CA THR A 70 2.13 -5.89 -4.89
C THR A 70 2.63 -5.91 -3.46
N VAL A 71 1.73 -5.99 -2.49
CA VAL A 71 2.08 -6.00 -1.06
C VAL A 71 1.63 -7.30 -0.42
N LYS A 72 2.41 -7.77 0.55
CA LYS A 72 2.07 -8.93 1.38
C LYS A 72 1.11 -8.48 2.48
N ALA A 73 0.05 -9.23 2.74
CA ALA A 73 -0.84 -8.99 3.87
C ALA A 73 -0.19 -9.47 5.18
N GLU A 74 -0.31 -8.67 6.25
CA GLU A 74 0.02 -9.11 7.61
C GLU A 74 -0.86 -10.30 8.03
N PRO A 75 -0.41 -11.13 8.99
CA PRO A 75 -1.18 -12.27 9.47
C PRO A 75 -2.63 -11.94 9.86
N LYS A 76 -2.85 -10.79 10.51
CA LYS A 76 -4.18 -10.31 10.92
C LYS A 76 -5.10 -9.95 9.75
N VAL A 77 -4.54 -9.64 8.58
CA VAL A 77 -5.26 -9.21 7.37
C VAL A 77 -5.55 -10.39 6.43
N LEU A 78 -4.95 -11.57 6.68
CA LEU A 78 -5.13 -12.73 5.80
C LEU A 78 -6.59 -13.18 5.69
N ALA A 79 -7.37 -13.03 6.76
CA ALA A 79 -8.80 -13.34 6.75
C ALA A 79 -9.60 -12.37 5.86
N ASP A 80 -9.20 -11.09 5.82
CA ASP A 80 -9.88 -10.05 5.04
C ASP A 80 -9.76 -10.28 3.53
N LEU A 81 -8.73 -11.00 3.07
CA LEU A 81 -8.58 -11.42 1.67
C LEU A 81 -9.76 -12.27 1.15
N GLN A 82 -10.51 -12.90 2.05
CA GLN A 82 -11.71 -13.67 1.68
C GLN A 82 -12.95 -12.79 1.49
N GLY A 83 -12.93 -11.55 2.00
CA GLY A 83 -14.06 -10.61 1.95
C GLY A 83 -14.07 -9.68 0.75
N VAL A 84 -13.09 -9.81 -0.16
CA VAL A 84 -12.91 -8.96 -1.34
C VAL A 84 -12.67 -9.79 -2.60
N GLU A 85 -12.96 -9.20 -3.76
CA GLU A 85 -12.76 -9.78 -5.08
C GLU A 85 -12.05 -8.81 -6.02
N LEU A 86 -11.58 -9.31 -7.17
CA LEU A 86 -11.04 -8.45 -8.21
C LEU A 86 -12.12 -7.50 -8.73
N GLY A 87 -11.76 -6.24 -8.95
CA GLY A 87 -12.71 -5.21 -9.36
C GLY A 87 -13.45 -4.52 -8.20
N ASP A 88 -13.37 -5.04 -6.97
CA ASP A 88 -13.90 -4.33 -5.81
C ASP A 88 -13.16 -3.00 -5.59
N LEU A 89 -13.93 -1.98 -5.21
CA LEU A 89 -13.37 -0.77 -4.60
C LEU A 89 -12.99 -1.10 -3.16
N CYS A 90 -11.70 -1.07 -2.86
CA CYS A 90 -11.15 -1.42 -1.56
C CYS A 90 -10.44 -0.23 -0.94
N GLN A 91 -10.51 -0.13 0.39
CA GLN A 91 -9.58 0.66 1.17
C GLN A 91 -8.45 -0.25 1.63
N ILE A 92 -7.22 0.20 1.40
CA ILE A 92 -5.99 -0.52 1.73
C ILE A 92 -5.13 0.41 2.57
N LYS A 93 -4.64 -0.11 3.71
CA LYS A 93 -3.57 0.55 4.47
C LYS A 93 -2.31 -0.29 4.38
N TYR A 94 -1.19 0.34 4.05
CA TYR A 94 0.06 -0.38 3.84
C TYR A 94 1.28 0.49 4.14
N PHE A 95 2.37 -0.16 4.53
CA PHE A 95 3.68 0.47 4.57
C PHE A 95 4.38 0.32 3.22
N GLU A 96 5.17 1.31 2.84
CA GLU A 96 6.11 1.20 1.72
C GLU A 96 7.40 1.97 1.99
N GLY A 97 8.49 1.48 1.42
CA GLY A 97 9.77 2.19 1.41
C GLY A 97 9.81 3.15 0.23
N ILE A 98 10.24 4.37 0.48
CA ILE A 98 10.41 5.41 -0.54
C ILE A 98 11.87 5.84 -0.62
N THR A 99 12.32 6.09 -1.85
CA THR A 99 13.55 6.83 -2.11
C THR A 99 13.15 8.22 -2.59
N ILE A 100 13.57 9.25 -1.87
CA ILE A 100 13.36 10.64 -2.23
C ILE A 100 14.47 11.03 -3.20
N ASN A 101 14.20 10.92 -4.49
CA ASN A 101 15.07 11.51 -5.49
C ASN A 101 14.74 13.00 -5.56
N THR A 102 15.57 13.85 -4.97
CA THR A 102 15.49 15.29 -5.22
C THR A 102 15.79 15.52 -6.71
N VAL A 103 14.75 15.79 -7.49
CA VAL A 103 14.94 16.33 -8.84
C VAL A 103 15.24 17.80 -8.67
N ASN A 104 16.50 18.19 -8.89
CA ASN A 104 16.87 19.59 -9.12
C ASN A 104 16.47 20.01 -10.53
#